data_AF-A0A1L8ML10-F1
#
_entry.id   AF-A0A1L8ML10-F1
#
_cell.length_a   1.000
_cell.length_b   1.000
_cell.length_c   1.000
_cell.angle_alpha   90.00
_cell.angle_beta   90.00
_cell.angle_gamma   90.00
#
_symmetry.space_group_name_H-M   'P 1'
#
loop_
_entity.id
_entity.type
_entity.pdbx_description
1 polymer ?
#
loop_
_entity_poly.entity_id
_entity_poly.type
_entity_poly.pdbx_seq_one_letter_code
_entity_poly.pdbx_strand_id
1 'polypeptide(L)' 'MEYKNSYSDFKEITKFYGSDEWFNLHENKINNPDLEILGEDTIYDLIISHSDLLGEMLELSTQMYKTI' A
#
# COMPACT_ATOMS: atom_id res chain seq x y z
N MET A 1 3.21 11.93 13.42
CA MET A 1 2.94 10.69 14.19
C MET A 1 2.00 9.76 13.44
N GLU A 2 1.02 10.29 12.71
CA GLU A 2 0.04 9.51 11.94
C GLU A 2 0.63 8.44 11.02
N TYR A 3 1.63 8.76 10.19
CA TYR A 3 2.22 7.78 9.27
C TYR A 3 2.80 6.53 9.97
N LYS A 4 3.40 6.69 11.14
CA LYS A 4 3.95 5.55 11.90
C LYS A 4 2.86 4.63 12.43
N ASN A 5 1.69 5.19 12.75
CA ASN A 5 0.54 4.43 13.23
C ASN A 5 -0.13 3.70 12.05
N SER A 6 -0.31 4.38 10.91
CA SER A 6 -0.92 3.79 9.70
C SER A 6 -0.01 2.82 8.93
N TYR A 7 1.30 2.80 9.22
CA TYR A 7 2.21 1.83 8.60
C TYR A 7 1.91 0.37 9.01
N SER A 8 1.28 0.16 10.18
CA SER A 8 0.79 -1.16 10.55
C SER A 8 -0.27 -1.64 9.57
N ASP A 9 -1.26 -0.77 9.31
CA ASP A 9 -2.38 -1.04 8.41
C ASP A 9 -1.88 -1.28 6.98
N PHE A 10 -0.90 -0.49 6.52
CA PHE A 10 -0.28 -0.70 5.21
C PHE A 10 0.33 -2.11 5.07
N LYS A 11 1.01 -2.61 6.11
CA LYS A 11 1.55 -3.99 6.10
C LYS A 11 0.46 -5.07 6.10
N GLU A 12 -0.71 -4.77 6.65
CA GLU A 12 -1.84 -5.70 6.62
C GLU A 12 -2.49 -5.69 5.23
N ILE A 13 -2.65 -4.51 4.63
CA ILE A 13 -3.14 -4.35 3.25
C ILE A 13 -2.25 -5.09 2.25
N THR A 14 -0.92 -5.01 2.38
CA THR A 14 0.01 -5.69 1.46
C THR A 14 -0.03 -7.22 1.60
N LYS A 15 -0.33 -7.74 2.79
CA LYS A 15 -0.53 -9.18 3.00
C LYS A 15 -1.90 -9.66 2.51
N PHE A 16 -2.90 -8.80 2.64
CA PHE A 16 -4.25 -9.06 2.21
C PHE A 16 -4.34 -9.08 0.68
N TYR A 17 -3.71 -8.14 -0.01
CA TYR A 17 -3.69 -8.07 -1.47
C TYR A 17 -3.11 -9.35 -2.10
N GLY A 18 -3.86 -9.98 -3.00
CA GLY A 18 -3.49 -11.24 -3.64
C GLY A 18 -3.66 -12.49 -2.77
N SER A 19 -4.19 -12.36 -1.54
CA SER A 19 -4.59 -13.51 -0.73
C SER A 19 -5.89 -14.16 -1.25
N ASP A 20 -6.15 -15.40 -0.82
CA ASP A 20 -7.42 -16.09 -1.12
C ASP A 20 -8.63 -15.29 -0.61
N GLU A 21 -8.51 -14.62 0.53
CA GLU A 21 -9.57 -13.78 1.10
C GLU A 21 -9.87 -12.58 0.19
N TRP A 22 -8.83 -11.88 -0.26
CA TRP A 22 -8.98 -10.77 -1.21
C TRP A 22 -9.59 -11.25 -2.53
N PHE A 23 -9.12 -12.38 -3.07
CA PHE A 23 -9.63 -12.93 -4.32
C PHE A 23 -11.12 -13.26 -4.22
N ASN A 24 -11.52 -13.95 -3.15
CA ASN A 24 -12.93 -14.28 -2.89
C ASN A 24 -13.80 -13.02 -2.76
N LEU A 25 -13.33 -11.98 -2.06
CA LEU A 25 -14.08 -10.73 -1.93
C LEU A 25 -14.13 -9.95 -3.25
N HIS A 26 -13.05 -9.95 -4.01
CA HIS A 26 -12.93 -9.30 -5.31
C HIS A 26 -13.87 -9.93 -6.35
N GLU A 27 -13.95 -11.26 -6.43
CA GLU A 27 -14.89 -11.94 -7.34
C GLU A 27 -16.36 -11.66 -6.99
N ASN A 28 -16.66 -11.46 -5.70
CA ASN A 28 -18.01 -11.15 -5.22
C ASN A 28 -18.35 -9.64 -5.24
N LYS A 29 -17.45 -8.79 -5.74
CA LYS A 29 -17.57 -7.31 -5.80
C LYS A 29 -18.78 -6.81 -6.59
N ILE A 30 -19.30 -7.61 -7.52
CA ILE A 30 -20.35 -7.21 -8.50
C ILE A 30 -21.60 -6.62 -7.83
N ASN A 31 -21.90 -7.00 -6.58
CA ASN A 31 -23.13 -6.59 -5.89
C ASN A 31 -22.91 -5.60 -4.73
N ASN A 32 -21.69 -5.11 -4.50
CA ASN A 32 -21.41 -4.25 -3.35
C ASN A 32 -20.48 -3.08 -3.71
N PRO A 33 -20.99 -1.84 -3.82
CA PRO A 33 -20.20 -0.67 -4.16
C PRO A 33 -19.14 -0.35 -3.09
N ASP A 34 -19.32 -0.78 -1.83
CA ASP A 34 -18.31 -0.59 -0.79
C ASP A 34 -17.04 -1.43 -1.03
N LEU A 35 -17.10 -2.43 -1.92
CA LEU A 35 -15.96 -3.25 -2.34
C LEU A 35 -15.19 -2.63 -3.52
N GLU A 36 -15.49 -1.39 -3.91
CA GLU A 36 -14.73 -0.69 -4.95
C GLU A 36 -13.23 -0.63 -4.63
N ILE A 37 -12.89 -0.41 -3.36
CA ILE A 37 -11.52 -0.36 -2.83
C ILE A 37 -10.73 -1.68 -2.98
N LEU A 38 -11.42 -2.80 -3.23
CA LEU A 38 -10.80 -4.09 -3.55
C LEU A 38 -10.41 -4.21 -5.03
N GLY A 39 -10.52 -3.14 -5.80
CA GLY A 39 -10.01 -3.10 -7.17
C GLY A 39 -8.52 -3.46 -7.22
N GLU A 40 -8.15 -4.20 -8.27
CA GLU A 40 -6.76 -4.62 -8.51
C GLU A 40 -5.83 -3.40 -8.53
N ASP A 41 -6.18 -2.40 -9.35
CA ASP A 41 -5.40 -1.18 -9.51
C ASP A 41 -5.28 -0.36 -8.22
N THR A 42 -6.35 -0.28 -7.40
CA THR A 42 -6.37 0.59 -6.21
C THR A 42 -5.33 0.19 -5.17
N ILE A 43 -5.28 -1.10 -4.81
CA ILE A 43 -4.32 -1.57 -3.81
C ILE A 43 -2.92 -1.67 -4.42
N TYR A 44 -2.82 -2.06 -5.70
CA TYR A 44 -1.55 -2.08 -6.41
C TYR A 44 -0.89 -0.68 -6.45
N ASP A 45 -1.62 0.34 -6.89
CA ASP A 45 -1.13 1.72 -6.99
C ASP A 45 -0.68 2.27 -5.63
N LEU A 46 -1.39 1.91 -4.55
CA LEU A 46 -1.00 2.26 -3.19
C LEU A 46 0.36 1.63 -2.80
N ILE A 47 0.56 0.35 -3.12
CA ILE A 47 1.81 -0.37 -2.83
C ILE A 47 2.98 0.22 -3.63
N ILE A 48 2.76 0.54 -4.90
CA ILE A 48 3.77 1.18 -5.76
C ILE A 48 4.12 2.57 -5.22
N SER A 49 3.11 3.41 -4.96
CA SER A 49 3.31 4.76 -4.41
C SER A 49 4.10 4.76 -3.10
N HIS A 50 3.83 3.79 -2.22
CA HIS A 50 4.61 3.62 -0.98
C HIS A 50 6.07 3.23 -1.27
N SER A 51 6.31 2.35 -2.23
CA SER A 51 7.65 1.87 -2.58
C SER A 51 8.49 2.98 -3.22
N ASP A 52 7.88 3.80 -4.09
CA ASP A 52 8.52 4.95 -4.70
C ASP A 52 8.91 5.99 -3.64
N LEU A 53 7.98 6.32 -2.73
CA LEU A 53 8.26 7.23 -1.62
C LEU A 53 9.41 6.72 -0.73
N LEU A 54 9.47 5.41 -0.47
CA LEU A 54 10.57 4.81 0.30
C LEU A 54 11.91 5.00 -0.43
N GLY A 55 11.94 4.84 -1.76
CA GLY A 55 13.12 5.09 -2.58
C GLY A 55 13.59 6.54 -2.49
N GLU A 56 12.68 7.50 -2.65
CA GLU A 56 12.97 8.93 -2.54
C GLU A 56 13.52 9.31 -1.15
N MET A 57 12.91 8.78 -0.09
CA MET A 57 13.35 9.02 1.28
C MET A 57 14.75 8.45 1.54
N LEU A 58 15.07 7.27 0.98
CA LEU A 58 16.39 6.67 1.09
C LEU A 58 17.45 7.49 0.36
N GLU A 59 17.14 7.96 -0.85
CA GLU A 59 18.03 8.85 -1.60
C GLU A 59 18.29 10.14 -0.81
N LEU A 60 17.23 10.80 -0.33
CA LEU A 60 17.35 12.02 0.45
C LEU A 60 18.19 11.80 1.72
N SER A 61 17.96 10.71 2.44
CA SER A 61 18.73 10.38 3.65
C SER A 61 20.23 10.21 3.35
N THR A 62 20.56 9.64 2.19
CA THR A 62 21.94 9.47 1.73
C THR A 62 22.60 10.81 1.39
N GLN A 63 21.87 11.69 0.70
CA GLN A 63 22.35 13.04 0.37
C GLN A 63 22.57 13.88 1.63
N MET A 64 21.67 13.78 2.61
CA MET A 64 21.81 14.43 3.91
C MET A 64 23.05 13.95 4.64
N TYR A 65 23.27 12.62 4.72
CA TYR A 65 24.44 12.05 5.39
C TYR A 65 25.77 12.51 4.77
N LYS A 66 25.85 12.60 3.44
CA LYS A 66 27.07 13.07 2.73
C LYS A 66 27.39 14.54 2.96
N THR A 67 26.43 15.32 3.45
CA THR A 67 26.54 16.77 3.65
C THR A 67 26.79 17.14 5.12
N ILE A 68 26.80 16.14 6.01
CA ILE A 68 27.21 16.24 7.42
C ILE A 68 28.70 15.91 7.52
#